data_AF-A0A940JI83-F1
#
_entry.id   AF-A0A940JI83-F1
#
_cell.length_a   1.000
_cell.length_b   1.000
_cell.length_c   1.000
_cell.angle_alpha   90.00
_cell.angle_beta   90.00
_cell.angle_gamma   90.00
#
_symmetry.space_group_name_H-M   'P 1'
#
loop_
_entity.id
_entity.type
_entity.pdbx_description
1 polymer ?
#
loop_
_entity_poly.entity_id
_entity_poly.type
_entity_poly.pdbx_seq_one_letter_code
_entity_poly.pdbx_strand_id
1 'polypeptide(L)'
;MNASLDQSLVSELQALCVANETARRLFFEGFAQRQKDSRTTTVDRAARTANADYSSMIQVFKKLDQIGAGRFIAGRHGHSSRMEWKYSLRSLSAVAQGKGRKLEQVPSDAVNEDAISDRLGKLALLDHEFQLRGDLKIKFSLPADLTEKEAERLGAFLKTLPL
;
A
#
# COMPACT_ATOMS: atom_id res chain seq x y z
N MET A 1 16.49 17.58 -20.35
CA MET A 1 15.83 16.56 -21.21
C MET A 1 14.68 15.79 -20.52
N ASN A 2 14.20 16.17 -19.31
CA ASN A 2 13.19 15.37 -18.57
C ASN A 2 11.72 15.66 -18.91
N ALA A 3 11.40 16.83 -19.48
CA ALA A 3 10.01 17.26 -19.69
C ALA A 3 9.25 16.42 -20.74
N SER A 4 9.95 15.87 -21.74
CA SER A 4 9.33 15.06 -22.81
C SER A 4 8.94 13.66 -22.34
N LEU A 5 9.71 13.05 -21.43
CA LEU A 5 9.43 11.72 -20.88
C LEU A 5 8.25 11.76 -19.90
N ASP A 6 8.19 12.79 -19.07
CA ASP A 6 7.09 12.96 -18.10
C ASP A 6 5.75 13.18 -18.83
N GLN A 7 5.74 13.84 -19.99
CA GLN A 7 4.52 14.09 -20.75
C GLN A 7 3.98 12.83 -21.45
N SER A 8 4.85 11.94 -21.95
CA SER A 8 4.46 10.63 -22.49
C SER A 8 3.83 9.76 -21.40
N LEU A 9 4.48 9.67 -20.23
CA LEU A 9 3.99 8.90 -19.10
C LEU A 9 2.62 9.38 -18.64
N VAL A 10 2.40 10.69 -18.54
CA VAL A 10 1.10 11.25 -18.14
C VAL A 10 0.00 10.83 -19.12
N SER A 11 0.26 10.91 -20.43
CA SER A 11 -0.71 10.52 -21.45
C SER A 11 -1.04 9.02 -21.38
N GLU A 12 -0.02 8.17 -21.23
CA GLU A 12 -0.20 6.72 -21.13
C GLU A 12 -0.92 6.30 -19.84
N LEU A 13 -0.64 6.98 -18.73
CA LEU A 13 -1.30 6.74 -17.46
C LEU A 13 -2.79 7.11 -17.52
N GLN A 14 -3.11 8.25 -18.15
CA GLN A 14 -4.50 8.65 -18.38
C GLN A 14 -5.23 7.65 -19.28
N ALA A 15 -4.60 7.25 -20.39
CA ALA A 15 -5.16 6.24 -21.30
C ALA A 15 -5.41 4.90 -20.58
N LEU A 16 -4.49 4.47 -19.70
CA LEU A 16 -4.66 3.28 -18.86
C LEU A 16 -5.88 3.42 -17.94
N CYS A 17 -6.08 4.57 -17.30
CA CYS A 17 -7.23 4.79 -16.42
C CYS A 17 -8.56 4.84 -17.16
N VAL A 18 -8.56 5.27 -18.43
CA VAL A 18 -9.77 5.23 -19.29
C VAL A 18 -10.08 3.79 -19.72
N ALA A 19 -9.05 3.02 -20.08
CA ALA A 19 -9.22 1.67 -20.63
C ALA A 19 -9.38 0.57 -19.56
N ASN A 20 -8.95 0.80 -18.31
CA ASN A 20 -8.91 -0.21 -17.27
C ASN A 20 -9.53 0.29 -15.96
N GLU A 21 -10.66 -0.31 -15.57
CA GLU A 21 -11.41 0.05 -14.37
C GLU A 21 -10.60 -0.17 -13.07
N THR A 22 -9.78 -1.21 -13.01
CA THR A 22 -8.91 -1.47 -11.85
C THR A 22 -7.89 -0.36 -11.65
N ALA A 23 -7.25 0.11 -12.74
CA ALA A 23 -6.35 1.25 -12.70
C ALA A 23 -7.11 2.53 -12.31
N ARG A 24 -8.29 2.76 -12.90
CA ARG A 24 -9.15 3.90 -12.57
C ARG A 24 -9.43 3.97 -11.08
N ARG A 25 -9.97 2.90 -10.48
CA ARG A 25 -10.28 2.85 -9.04
C ARG A 25 -9.04 3.03 -8.18
N LEU A 26 -7.92 2.40 -8.53
CA LEU A 26 -6.67 2.53 -7.80
C LEU A 26 -6.23 4.01 -7.69
N PHE A 27 -6.26 4.76 -8.78
CA PHE A 27 -5.81 6.15 -8.79
C PHE A 27 -6.90 7.13 -8.30
N PHE A 28 -8.16 6.92 -8.66
CA PHE A 28 -9.22 7.91 -8.42
C PHE A 28 -9.79 7.80 -7.01
N GLU A 29 -9.80 6.60 -6.44
CA GLU A 29 -10.38 6.32 -5.13
C GLU A 29 -9.27 5.98 -4.13
N GLY A 30 -8.36 5.09 -4.51
CA GLY A 30 -7.32 4.60 -3.62
C GLY A 30 -6.23 5.62 -3.28
N PHE A 31 -5.47 6.03 -4.27
CA PHE A 31 -4.31 6.91 -4.07
C PHE A 31 -4.71 8.37 -3.88
N ALA A 32 -5.84 8.80 -4.41
CA ALA A 32 -6.39 10.14 -4.20
C ALA A 32 -6.65 10.47 -2.72
N GLN A 33 -7.01 9.46 -1.92
CA GLN A 33 -7.33 9.63 -0.50
C GLN A 33 -6.09 9.54 0.41
N ARG A 34 -4.91 9.24 -0.12
CA ARG A 34 -3.70 9.05 0.71
C ARG A 34 -3.12 10.38 1.19
N GLN A 35 -2.95 10.49 2.50
CA GLN A 35 -2.25 11.62 3.12
C GLN A 35 -0.73 11.46 3.09
N LYS A 36 -0.22 10.22 3.07
CA LYS A 36 1.21 9.89 3.05
C LYS A 36 1.58 9.14 1.78
N ASP A 37 2.75 9.48 1.24
CA ASP A 37 3.36 8.74 0.14
C ASP A 37 4.02 7.46 0.66
N SER A 38 4.01 6.42 -0.17
CA SER A 38 4.72 5.17 0.10
C SER A 38 5.66 4.89 -1.06
N ARG A 39 6.87 4.44 -0.76
CA ARG A 39 7.84 4.04 -1.79
C ARG A 39 7.51 2.67 -2.40
N THR A 40 6.74 1.84 -1.72
CA THR A 40 6.23 0.57 -2.27
C THR A 40 4.74 0.37 -2.03
N THR A 41 4.05 -0.31 -2.95
CA THR A 41 2.69 -0.84 -2.74
C THR A 41 2.62 -2.32 -3.12
N THR A 42 2.16 -3.21 -2.24
CA THR A 42 1.93 -4.62 -2.56
C THR A 42 0.68 -4.81 -3.42
N VAL A 43 0.69 -5.88 -4.22
CA VAL A 43 -0.43 -6.23 -5.10
C VAL A 43 -1.68 -6.50 -4.26
N ASP A 44 -1.59 -7.23 -3.16
CA ASP A 44 -2.73 -7.52 -2.28
C ASP A 44 -3.38 -6.26 -1.70
N ARG A 45 -2.56 -5.28 -1.31
CA ARG A 45 -3.08 -4.01 -0.80
C ARG A 45 -3.77 -3.22 -1.90
N ALA A 46 -3.11 -3.07 -3.05
CA ALA A 46 -3.70 -2.34 -4.17
C ALA A 46 -4.98 -3.00 -4.68
N ALA A 47 -5.01 -4.33 -4.79
CA ALA A 47 -6.17 -5.10 -5.20
C ALA A 47 -7.37 -4.88 -4.25
N ARG A 48 -7.12 -4.93 -2.93
CA ARG A 48 -8.14 -4.57 -1.92
C ARG A 48 -8.61 -3.12 -2.06
N THR A 49 -7.69 -2.18 -2.25
CA THR A 49 -8.04 -0.77 -2.43
C THR A 49 -8.88 -0.51 -3.69
N ALA A 50 -8.57 -1.19 -4.80
CA ALA A 50 -9.29 -1.03 -6.07
C ALA A 50 -10.53 -1.95 -6.19
N ASN A 51 -10.82 -2.75 -5.16
CA ASN A 51 -11.82 -3.83 -5.20
C ASN A 51 -11.71 -4.67 -6.50
N ALA A 52 -10.50 -5.19 -6.73
CA ALA A 52 -10.15 -5.97 -7.91
C ALA A 52 -9.49 -7.29 -7.49
N ASP A 53 -9.49 -8.27 -8.39
CA ASP A 53 -8.75 -9.51 -8.15
C ASP A 53 -7.23 -9.32 -8.29
N TYR A 54 -6.49 -10.24 -7.70
CA TYR A 54 -5.03 -10.22 -7.68
C TYR A 54 -4.43 -10.22 -9.10
N SER A 55 -4.99 -11.02 -10.02
CA SER A 55 -4.46 -11.15 -11.39
C SER A 55 -4.62 -9.85 -12.16
N SER A 56 -5.79 -9.21 -12.09
CA SER A 56 -6.04 -7.90 -12.69
C SER A 56 -5.07 -6.84 -12.17
N MET A 57 -4.80 -6.84 -10.85
CA MET A 57 -3.85 -5.89 -10.26
C MET A 57 -2.40 -6.15 -10.72
N ILE A 58 -1.99 -7.41 -10.89
CA ILE A 58 -0.68 -7.75 -11.48
C ILE A 58 -0.55 -7.16 -12.89
N GLN A 59 -1.59 -7.27 -13.72
CA GLN A 59 -1.56 -6.71 -15.08
C GLN A 59 -1.45 -5.19 -15.07
N VAL A 60 -2.19 -4.52 -14.17
CA VAL A 60 -2.07 -3.07 -13.97
C VAL A 60 -0.66 -2.69 -13.54
N PHE A 61 -0.07 -3.37 -12.55
CA PHE A 61 1.29 -3.07 -12.08
C PHE A 61 2.36 -3.29 -13.14
N LYS A 62 2.26 -4.39 -13.91
CA LYS A 62 3.15 -4.63 -15.06
C LYS A 62 3.02 -3.53 -16.10
N LYS A 63 1.81 -3.05 -16.37
CA LYS A 63 1.60 -1.95 -17.32
C LYS A 63 2.18 -0.63 -16.77
N LEU A 64 2.02 -0.36 -15.48
CA LEU A 64 2.59 0.81 -14.82
C LEU A 64 4.14 0.81 -14.84
N ASP A 65 4.76 -0.36 -14.73
CA ASP A 65 6.21 -0.55 -14.92
C ASP A 65 6.62 -0.23 -16.35
N GLN A 66 5.92 -0.80 -17.35
CA GLN A 66 6.19 -0.56 -18.78
C GLN A 66 6.14 0.93 -19.16
N ILE A 67 5.21 1.70 -18.59
CA ILE A 67 5.07 3.13 -18.89
C ILE A 67 5.98 4.02 -18.01
N GLY A 68 6.79 3.41 -17.14
CA GLY A 68 7.81 4.10 -16.35
C GLY A 68 7.32 4.78 -15.07
N ALA A 69 6.13 4.42 -14.55
CA ALA A 69 5.61 4.97 -13.29
C ALA A 69 6.37 4.44 -12.05
N GLY A 70 7.14 3.37 -12.21
CA GLY A 70 7.98 2.75 -11.20
C GLY A 70 8.46 1.39 -11.71
N ARG A 71 8.77 0.47 -10.80
CA ARG A 71 9.26 -0.88 -11.11
C ARG A 71 8.39 -1.94 -10.46
N PHE A 72 7.93 -2.91 -11.25
CA PHE A 72 7.21 -4.06 -10.69
C PHE A 72 8.21 -5.13 -10.23
N ILE A 73 8.04 -5.58 -8.99
CA ILE A 73 8.86 -6.60 -8.35
C ILE A 73 7.97 -7.82 -8.09
N ALA A 74 8.18 -8.88 -8.87
CA ALA A 74 7.50 -10.14 -8.68
C ALA A 74 7.92 -10.80 -7.37
N GLY A 75 6.94 -11.24 -6.59
CA GLY A 75 7.14 -11.97 -5.34
C GLY A 75 7.69 -13.38 -5.57
N ARG A 76 8.59 -13.85 -4.70
CA ARG A 76 9.13 -15.22 -4.67
C ARG A 76 9.38 -15.64 -3.21
N HIS A 77 9.37 -16.94 -2.92
CA HIS A 77 9.65 -17.49 -1.58
C HIS A 77 8.84 -16.83 -0.45
N GLY A 78 7.54 -16.61 -0.67
CA GLY A 78 6.65 -15.99 0.31
C GLY A 78 6.78 -14.47 0.45
N HIS A 79 7.56 -13.79 -0.41
CA HIS A 79 7.50 -12.34 -0.54
C HIS A 79 6.36 -11.91 -1.45
N SER A 80 5.63 -10.87 -1.06
CA SER A 80 4.53 -10.34 -1.87
C SER A 80 5.05 -9.64 -3.12
N SER A 81 4.34 -9.82 -4.22
CA SER A 81 4.51 -9.00 -5.42
C SER A 81 4.17 -7.56 -5.10
N ARG A 82 4.95 -6.60 -5.61
CA ARG A 82 4.82 -5.19 -5.25
C ARG A 82 5.31 -4.26 -6.34
N MET A 83 4.83 -3.03 -6.29
CA MET A 83 5.31 -1.92 -7.09
C MET A 83 6.24 -1.07 -6.24
N GLU A 84 7.42 -0.74 -6.76
CA GLU A 84 8.32 0.29 -6.24
C GLU A 84 8.09 1.57 -7.05
N TRP A 85 7.64 2.63 -6.41
CA TRP A 85 7.21 3.84 -7.09
C TRP A 85 8.38 4.78 -7.36
N LYS A 86 8.44 5.30 -8.59
CA LYS A 86 9.37 6.37 -8.96
C LYS A 86 8.82 7.75 -8.60
N TYR A 87 7.50 7.90 -8.67
CA TYR A 87 6.80 9.17 -8.44
C TYR A 87 5.83 9.07 -7.26
N SER A 88 5.57 10.21 -6.61
CA SER A 88 4.58 10.36 -5.54
C SER A 88 3.23 9.85 -6.02
N LEU A 89 2.55 9.06 -5.16
CA LEU A 89 1.23 8.51 -5.44
C LEU A 89 0.19 9.63 -5.62
N ARG A 90 0.36 10.75 -4.91
CA ARG A 90 -0.49 11.94 -5.03
C ARG A 90 -0.30 12.59 -6.40
N SER A 91 0.95 12.77 -6.83
CA SER A 91 1.23 13.35 -8.15
C SER A 91 0.72 12.45 -9.28
N LEU A 92 0.93 11.13 -9.18
CA LEU A 92 0.41 10.13 -10.12
C LEU A 92 -1.12 10.16 -10.18
N SER A 93 -1.79 10.18 -9.02
CA SER A 93 -3.25 10.30 -8.93
C SER A 93 -3.76 11.61 -9.54
N ALA A 94 -3.12 12.74 -9.24
CA ALA A 94 -3.52 14.04 -9.76
C ALA A 94 -3.42 14.09 -11.29
N VAL A 95 -2.33 13.61 -11.88
CA VAL A 95 -2.18 13.59 -13.33
C VAL A 95 -3.12 12.57 -13.99
N ALA A 96 -3.35 11.40 -13.36
CA ALA A 96 -4.29 10.38 -13.84
C ALA A 96 -5.72 10.92 -13.92
N GLN A 97 -6.11 11.77 -12.97
CA GLN A 97 -7.41 12.47 -12.96
C GLN A 97 -7.45 13.71 -13.85
N GLY A 98 -6.35 14.09 -14.51
CA GLY A 98 -6.23 15.33 -15.29
C GLY A 98 -6.19 16.61 -14.45
N LYS A 99 -6.05 16.49 -13.12
CA LYS A 99 -5.99 17.61 -12.16
C LYS A 99 -4.57 18.14 -11.94
N GLY A 100 -3.55 17.36 -12.31
CA GLY A 100 -2.14 17.70 -12.21
C GLY A 100 -1.47 17.77 -13.57
N ARG A 101 -0.37 18.55 -13.67
CA ARG A 101 0.45 18.65 -14.89
C ARG A 101 1.91 18.21 -14.70
N LYS A 102 2.30 17.89 -13.46
CA LYS A 102 3.69 17.59 -13.10
C LYS A 102 3.74 16.37 -12.19
N LEU A 103 4.68 15.49 -12.48
CA LEU A 103 5.02 14.36 -11.62
C LEU A 103 6.08 14.79 -10.61
N GLU A 104 5.88 14.38 -9.37
CA GLU A 104 6.83 14.61 -8.28
C GLU A 104 7.51 13.30 -7.94
N GLN A 105 8.81 13.30 -7.68
CA GLN A 105 9.48 12.08 -7.24
C GLN A 105 8.98 11.67 -5.86
N VAL A 106 9.00 10.36 -5.58
CA VAL A 106 8.72 9.88 -4.22
C VAL A 106 9.70 10.54 -3.25
N PRO A 107 9.23 11.15 -2.14
CA PRO A 107 10.10 11.76 -1.14
C PRO A 107 11.15 10.77 -0.62
N SER A 108 12.36 11.25 -0.33
CA SER A 108 13.46 10.39 0.13
C SER A 108 13.15 9.69 1.46
N ASP A 109 12.36 10.34 2.31
CA ASP A 109 11.87 9.90 3.61
C ASP A 109 10.58 9.07 3.55
N ALA A 110 10.04 8.80 2.36
CA ALA A 110 8.87 7.95 2.21
C ALA A 110 9.17 6.52 2.71
N VAL A 111 8.36 6.08 3.68
CA VAL A 111 8.46 4.76 4.32
C VAL A 111 7.82 3.68 3.45
N ASN A 112 8.41 2.49 3.48
CA ASN A 112 7.79 1.28 2.92
C ASN A 112 6.77 0.74 3.92
N GLU A 113 5.53 1.23 3.87
CA GLU A 113 4.45 0.76 4.77
C GLU A 113 4.25 -0.76 4.67
N ASP A 114 4.42 -1.33 3.49
CA ASP A 114 4.16 -2.76 3.26
C ASP A 114 5.32 -3.67 3.70
N ALA A 115 6.51 -3.13 3.97
CA ALA A 115 7.59 -3.91 4.57
C ALA A 115 7.24 -4.38 5.99
N ILE A 116 6.35 -3.65 6.68
CA ILE A 116 5.80 -4.03 7.99
C ILE A 116 4.73 -5.12 7.82
N SER A 117 3.84 -4.96 6.82
CA SER A 117 2.79 -5.94 6.52
C SER A 117 3.33 -7.30 6.02
N ASP A 118 4.39 -7.33 5.22
CA ASP A 118 5.03 -8.58 4.76
C ASP A 118 5.74 -9.33 5.91
N ARG A 119 6.24 -8.61 6.92
CA ARG A 119 6.78 -9.22 8.15
C ARG A 119 5.67 -9.75 9.03
N LEU A 120 4.58 -9.00 9.20
CA LEU A 120 3.41 -9.42 9.98
C LEU A 120 2.64 -10.57 9.32
N GLY A 121 2.57 -10.61 7.98
CA GLY A 121 1.90 -11.68 7.23
C GLY A 121 2.62 -13.04 7.30
N LYS A 122 3.89 -13.07 7.73
CA LYS A 122 4.59 -14.32 8.07
C LYS A 122 4.25 -14.83 9.47
N LEU A 123 3.83 -13.94 10.38
CA LEU A 123 3.37 -14.34 11.69
C LEU A 123 1.93 -14.79 11.54
N ALA A 124 1.63 -16.04 11.91
CA ALA A 124 0.25 -16.45 12.05
C ALA A 124 -0.36 -15.57 13.14
N LEU A 125 -1.23 -14.62 12.81
CA LEU A 125 -1.86 -13.74 13.80
C LEU A 125 -3.22 -14.33 14.18
N LEU A 126 -3.51 -14.37 15.47
CA LEU A 126 -4.81 -14.74 16.02
C LEU A 126 -5.50 -13.50 16.55
N ASP A 127 -6.80 -13.41 16.24
CA ASP A 127 -7.66 -12.36 16.75
C ASP A 127 -8.16 -12.72 18.15
N HIS A 128 -7.86 -11.87 19.12
CA HIS A 128 -8.31 -12.02 20.50
C HIS A 128 -9.32 -10.93 20.85
N GLU A 129 -10.45 -11.34 21.41
CA GLU A 129 -11.46 -10.43 21.95
C GLU A 129 -11.37 -10.38 23.48
N PHE A 130 -11.38 -9.18 24.04
CA PHE A 130 -11.33 -8.97 25.48
C PHE A 130 -12.38 -7.95 25.91
N GLN A 131 -13.20 -8.32 26.90
CA GLN A 131 -14.17 -7.41 27.51
C GLN A 131 -13.45 -6.50 28.51
N LEU A 132 -13.18 -5.26 28.12
CA LEU A 132 -12.45 -4.30 28.97
C LEU A 132 -13.36 -3.63 30.01
N ARG A 133 -14.60 -3.32 29.63
CA ARG A 133 -15.65 -2.75 30.49
C ARG A 133 -16.99 -3.38 30.12
N GLY A 134 -18.05 -3.21 30.92
CA GLY A 134 -19.36 -3.84 30.65
C GLY A 134 -19.93 -3.56 29.25
N ASP A 135 -19.61 -2.40 28.67
CA ASP A 135 -20.06 -1.92 27.36
C ASP A 135 -18.96 -1.92 26.28
N LEU A 136 -17.71 -2.25 26.63
CA LEU A 136 -16.56 -2.12 25.73
C LEU A 136 -15.81 -3.44 25.57
N LYS A 137 -15.95 -4.04 24.38
CA LYS A 137 -15.08 -5.10 23.88
C LYS A 137 -13.98 -4.50 23.01
N ILE A 138 -12.74 -4.89 23.28
CA ILE A 138 -11.60 -4.58 22.43
C ILE A 138 -11.16 -5.84 21.69
N LYS A 139 -10.66 -5.65 20.47
CA LYS A 139 -10.10 -6.70 19.65
C LYS A 139 -8.65 -6.36 19.34
N PHE A 140 -7.74 -7.30 19.55
CA PHE A 140 -6.34 -7.14 19.19
C PHE A 140 -5.81 -8.44 18.59
N SER A 141 -4.97 -8.29 17.57
CA SER A 141 -4.36 -9.43 16.86
C SER A 141 -2.95 -9.66 17.42
N LEU A 142 -2.67 -10.88 17.88
CA LEU A 142 -1.36 -11.27 18.44
C LEU A 142 -0.76 -12.43 17.64
N PRO A 143 0.56 -12.64 17.69
CA PRO A 143 1.19 -13.83 17.13
C PRO A 143 0.62 -15.12 17.74
N ALA A 144 0.39 -16.14 16.90
CA ALA A 144 -0.08 -17.46 17.30
C ALA A 144 0.96 -18.21 18.15
N ASP A 145 2.22 -17.81 18.04
CA ASP A 145 3.38 -18.30 18.78
C ASP A 145 3.83 -17.33 19.89
N LEU A 146 2.94 -16.45 20.37
CA LEU A 146 3.23 -15.51 21.45
C LEU A 146 3.82 -16.24 22.66
N THR A 147 5.04 -15.84 23.03
CA THR A 147 5.74 -16.43 24.18
C THR A 147 5.33 -15.77 25.49
N GLU A 148 5.58 -16.46 26.61
CA GLU A 148 5.31 -15.96 27.96
C GLU A 148 6.00 -14.61 28.23
N LYS A 149 7.28 -14.48 27.84
CA LYS A 149 8.05 -13.23 27.97
C LYS A 149 7.46 -12.08 27.18
N GLU A 150 6.90 -12.34 26.00
CA GLU A 150 6.26 -11.31 25.17
C GLU A 150 4.92 -10.90 25.75
N ALA A 151 4.15 -11.84 26.28
CA ALA A 151 2.90 -11.57 26.98
C ALA A 151 3.15 -10.72 28.25
N GLU A 152 4.16 -11.05 29.05
CA GLU A 152 4.58 -10.26 30.21
C GLU A 152 4.96 -8.83 29.82
N ARG A 153 5.76 -8.68 28.75
CA ARG A 153 6.18 -7.37 28.26
C ARG A 153 5.01 -6.53 27.75
N LEU A 154 4.06 -7.16 27.04
CA LEU A 154 2.83 -6.50 26.60
C LEU A 154 2.00 -6.03 27.80
N GLY A 155 1.84 -6.88 28.81
CA GLY A 155 1.15 -6.53 30.05
C GLY A 155 1.83 -5.38 30.80
N ALA A 156 3.17 -5.38 30.88
CA ALA A 156 3.93 -4.30 31.47
C ALA A 156 3.73 -2.97 30.73
N PHE A 157 3.73 -2.99 29.39
CA PHE A 157 3.45 -1.80 28.58
C PHE A 157 2.06 -1.23 28.88
N LEU A 158 1.01 -2.06 28.95
CA LEU A 158 -0.35 -1.61 29.27
C LEU A 158 -0.42 -0.90 30.64
N LYS A 159 0.38 -1.32 31.62
CA LYS A 159 0.46 -0.67 32.95
C LYS A 159 1.13 0.71 32.92
N THR A 160 1.88 1.03 31.86
CA THR A 160 2.56 2.33 31.71
C THR A 160 1.74 3.37 30.97
N LEU A 161 0.56 3.01 30.47
CA LEU A 161 -0.31 3.95 29.78
C LEU A 161 -0.76 5.05 30.75
N PRO A 162 -0.74 6.33 30.34
CA PRO A 162 -1.26 7.41 31.17
C PRO A 162 -2.76 7.20 31.39
N LEU A 163 -3.16 7.09 32.67
CA LEU A 163 -4.54 7.00 33.12
C LEU A 163 -5.19 8.39 33.19
#